data_AF-A0A9D6UQK1-F1
#
_entry.id   AF-A0A9D6UQK1-F1
#
_cell.length_a   1.000
_cell.length_b   1.000
_cell.length_c   1.000
_cell.angle_alpha   90.00
_cell.angle_beta   90.00
_cell.angle_gamma   90.00
#
_symmetry.space_group_name_H-M   'P 1'
#
loop_
_entity.id
_entity.type
_entity.pdbx_description
1 polymer ?
#
loop_
_entity_poly.entity_id
_entity_poly.type
_entity_poly.pdbx_seq_one_letter_code
_entity_poly.pdbx_strand_id
1 'polypeptide(L)'
;VRAESLTTCALYWLPVSAFPSRSQERDWLRAFLYALFEKLKADEIMPQCFMEYHHIHLHCHDLFIQRSLDLSPIFSFSRVPWAPMVAPPSKEEIDDLRNQRKVFELSNYTNGMCYWIPKFDPKPFLKEFLGFGGLTMLFPGPDPAAVSPSFKISPGVRNSPHFKEIFAMGDPQEELNKAMLLKHKFLGQTKKIFGRGWEERVEYRGLLFVLPRLASSDFFSLEPDVLAGLFDASPLYLIESAADHGVLLASKDPMDETIIPILESLHQQGLRYPSEGRA
;
A
#
# COMPACT_ATOMS: atom_id res chain seq x y z
N VAL A 1 11.36 10.69 -13.40
CA VAL A 1 11.84 10.20 -14.71
C VAL A 1 10.91 9.10 -15.20
N ARG A 2 10.55 9.05 -16.49
CA ARG A 2 9.75 7.96 -17.08
C ARG A 2 10.67 6.97 -17.79
N ALA A 3 10.39 5.67 -17.70
CA ALA A 3 11.06 4.66 -18.49
C ALA A 3 10.47 4.61 -19.91
N GLU A 4 11.28 4.96 -20.93
CA GLU A 4 10.84 5.02 -22.33
C GLU A 4 10.85 3.65 -23.03
N SER A 5 11.68 2.71 -22.56
CA SER A 5 11.83 1.37 -23.15
C SER A 5 10.70 0.40 -22.78
N LEU A 6 9.88 0.74 -21.80
CA LEU A 6 8.76 -0.08 -21.34
C LEU A 6 7.49 0.28 -22.11
N THR A 7 6.97 -0.65 -22.89
CA THR A 7 5.83 -0.41 -23.78
C THR A 7 4.51 -0.98 -23.25
N THR A 8 4.57 -1.89 -22.28
CA THR A 8 3.41 -2.59 -21.71
C THR A 8 2.68 -1.79 -20.63
N CYS A 9 3.37 -0.83 -20.01
CA CYS A 9 2.84 0.11 -19.03
C CYS A 9 3.77 1.32 -18.96
N ALA A 10 3.37 2.38 -18.25
CA ALA A 10 4.25 3.50 -17.95
C ALA A 10 4.83 3.36 -16.54
N LEU A 11 6.15 3.54 -16.42
CA LEU A 11 6.86 3.50 -15.14
C LEU A 11 7.54 4.84 -14.89
N TYR A 12 7.21 5.45 -13.76
CA TYR A 12 7.74 6.72 -13.28
C TYR A 12 8.55 6.47 -12.02
N TRP A 13 9.70 7.12 -11.93
CA TRP A 13 10.61 7.02 -10.78
C TRP A 13 10.88 8.39 -10.17
N LEU A 14 10.76 8.44 -8.85
CA LEU A 14 11.17 9.55 -7.99
C LEU A 14 12.33 9.07 -7.09
N PRO A 15 13.58 9.50 -7.35
CA PRO A 15 14.74 9.07 -6.56
C PRO A 15 14.68 9.66 -5.14
N VAL A 16 14.90 8.86 -4.10
CA VAL A 16 15.05 9.37 -2.72
C VAL A 16 16.46 9.12 -2.21
N SER A 17 16.92 9.92 -1.24
CA SER A 17 18.29 9.80 -0.72
C SER A 17 18.57 8.47 -0.01
N ALA A 18 17.61 7.97 0.76
CA ALA A 18 17.60 6.67 1.43
C ALA A 18 16.19 6.43 2.04
N PHE A 19 15.97 5.25 2.60
CA PHE A 19 14.88 5.01 3.54
C PHE A 19 15.46 4.79 4.96
N PRO A 20 14.87 5.41 6.00
CA PRO A 20 13.80 6.41 5.96
C PRO A 20 14.22 7.70 5.21
N SER A 21 13.33 8.24 4.39
CA SER A 21 13.61 9.43 3.58
C SER A 21 13.60 10.71 4.39
N ARG A 22 14.29 11.73 3.89
CA ARG A 22 14.43 13.03 4.57
C ARG A 22 13.07 13.72 4.66
N SER A 23 12.86 14.55 5.68
CA SER A 23 11.58 15.24 5.87
C SER A 23 11.13 16.00 4.61
N GLN A 24 12.03 16.72 3.95
CA GLN A 24 11.69 17.46 2.73
C GLN A 24 11.25 16.54 1.58
N GLU A 25 11.86 15.36 1.43
CA GLU A 25 11.48 14.37 0.42
C GLU A 25 10.07 13.83 0.72
N ARG A 26 9.80 13.52 2.00
CA ARG A 26 8.48 13.08 2.45
C ARG A 26 7.41 14.15 2.27
N ASP A 27 7.72 15.39 2.62
CA ASP A 27 6.79 16.51 2.54
C ASP A 27 6.42 16.79 1.07
N TRP A 28 7.41 16.76 0.17
CA TRP A 28 7.17 16.88 -1.26
C TRP A 28 6.36 15.71 -1.81
N LEU A 29 6.75 14.48 -1.49
CA LEU A 29 6.05 13.28 -1.97
C LEU A 29 4.59 13.26 -1.48
N ARG A 30 4.35 13.67 -0.24
CA ARG A 30 3.00 13.79 0.31
C ARG A 30 2.18 14.84 -0.44
N ALA A 31 2.76 15.99 -0.75
CA ALA A 31 2.08 17.03 -1.55
C ALA A 31 1.74 16.53 -2.96
N PHE A 32 2.68 15.83 -3.61
CA PHE A 32 2.47 15.17 -4.90
C PHE A 32 1.33 14.15 -4.84
N LEU A 33 1.36 13.23 -3.87
CA LEU A 33 0.33 12.21 -3.70
C LEU A 33 -1.05 12.83 -3.44
N TYR A 34 -1.12 13.89 -2.65
CA TYR A 34 -2.39 14.55 -2.37
C TYR A 34 -2.98 15.18 -3.62
N ALA A 35 -2.16 15.87 -4.42
CA ALA A 35 -2.59 16.42 -5.71
C ALA A 35 -3.00 15.31 -6.69
N LEU A 36 -2.26 14.19 -6.71
CA LEU A 36 -2.60 13.02 -7.51
C LEU A 36 -3.97 12.44 -7.11
N PHE A 37 -4.24 12.27 -5.81
CA PHE A 37 -5.54 11.77 -5.35
C PHE A 37 -6.69 12.66 -5.78
N GLU A 38 -6.52 13.99 -5.75
CA GLU A 38 -7.56 14.91 -6.22
C GLU A 38 -7.85 14.74 -7.73
N LYS A 39 -6.84 14.42 -8.54
CA LYS A 39 -7.04 14.10 -9.97
C LYS A 39 -7.77 12.77 -10.16
N LEU A 40 -7.36 11.74 -9.42
CA LEU A 40 -7.91 10.39 -9.53
C LEU A 40 -9.36 10.26 -9.02
N LYS A 41 -9.83 11.19 -8.17
CA LYS A 41 -11.22 11.23 -7.70
C LYS A 41 -12.25 11.31 -8.83
N ALA A 42 -11.92 11.99 -9.94
CA ALA A 42 -12.83 12.13 -11.07
C ALA A 42 -13.20 10.77 -11.69
N ASP A 43 -12.28 9.81 -11.62
CA ASP A 43 -12.44 8.45 -12.15
C ASP A 43 -12.87 7.44 -11.07
N GLU A 44 -13.26 7.93 -9.88
CA GLU A 44 -13.60 7.11 -8.71
C GLU A 44 -12.50 6.10 -8.31
N ILE A 45 -11.24 6.42 -8.64
CA ILE A 45 -10.09 5.60 -8.32
C ILE A 45 -9.70 5.84 -6.86
N MET A 46 -9.68 4.75 -6.09
CA MET A 46 -9.54 4.83 -4.64
C MET A 46 -8.18 4.30 -4.18
N PRO A 47 -7.28 5.14 -3.65
CA PRO A 47 -6.01 4.68 -3.09
C PRO A 47 -6.19 3.77 -1.88
N GLN A 48 -5.54 2.62 -1.89
CA GLN A 48 -5.48 1.63 -0.82
C GLN A 48 -4.04 1.47 -0.35
N CYS A 49 -3.80 1.70 0.95
CA CYS A 49 -2.46 1.72 1.53
C CYS A 49 -2.11 0.40 2.21
N PHE A 50 -0.89 -0.07 1.96
CA PHE A 50 -0.33 -1.27 2.54
C PHE A 50 1.03 -0.98 3.14
N MET A 51 1.36 -1.62 4.26
CA MET A 51 2.63 -1.43 4.94
C MET A 51 3.30 -2.77 5.25
N GLU A 52 4.56 -2.90 4.85
CA GLU A 52 5.38 -4.07 5.17
C GLU A 52 5.65 -4.17 6.67
N TYR A 53 5.38 -5.34 7.24
CA TYR A 53 5.56 -5.62 8.67
C TYR A 53 6.99 -5.34 9.12
N HIS A 54 7.97 -5.77 8.33
CA HIS A 54 9.39 -5.59 8.65
C HIS A 54 9.75 -4.11 8.85
N HIS A 55 9.25 -3.22 7.97
CA HIS A 55 9.52 -1.79 8.05
C HIS A 55 8.82 -1.11 9.23
N ILE A 56 7.64 -1.60 9.61
CA ILE A 56 6.99 -1.17 10.86
C ILE A 56 7.92 -1.44 12.04
N HIS A 57 8.38 -2.68 12.18
CA HIS A 57 9.24 -3.08 13.29
C HIS A 57 10.57 -2.33 13.33
N LEU A 58 11.17 -2.03 12.17
CA LEU A 58 12.44 -1.32 12.11
C LEU A 58 12.33 0.17 12.40
N HIS A 59 11.25 0.83 12.00
CA HIS A 59 11.25 2.30 11.92
C HIS A 59 10.10 2.99 12.67
N CYS A 60 8.96 2.33 12.86
CA CYS A 60 7.77 3.00 13.37
C CYS A 60 6.85 2.11 14.23
N HIS A 61 7.42 1.13 14.93
CA HIS A 61 6.67 0.13 15.70
C HIS A 61 5.75 0.79 16.74
N ASP A 62 6.30 1.62 17.62
CA ASP A 62 5.54 2.24 18.71
C ASP A 62 4.40 3.12 18.19
N LEU A 63 4.67 3.89 17.13
CA LEU A 63 3.68 4.73 16.46
C LEU A 63 2.57 3.86 15.84
N PHE A 64 2.94 2.77 15.16
CA PHE A 64 1.96 1.86 14.57
C PHE A 64 1.07 1.20 15.63
N ILE A 65 1.65 0.77 16.76
CA ILE A 65 0.88 0.19 17.87
C ILE A 65 -0.08 1.23 18.47
N GLN A 66 0.38 2.45 18.73
CA GLN A 66 -0.46 3.55 19.24
C GLN A 66 -1.63 3.86 18.32
N ARG A 67 -1.46 3.69 17.00
CA ARG A 67 -2.48 3.96 15.98
C ARG A 67 -3.28 2.73 15.58
N SER A 68 -2.90 1.53 16.02
CA SER A 68 -3.41 0.27 15.48
C SER A 68 -4.93 0.12 15.59
N LEU A 69 -5.54 0.63 16.67
CA LEU A 69 -7.00 0.66 16.83
C LEU A 69 -7.66 1.54 15.76
N ASP A 70 -7.16 2.77 15.57
CA ASP A 70 -7.66 3.72 14.58
C ASP A 70 -7.44 3.25 13.14
N LEU A 71 -6.32 2.55 12.90
CA LEU A 71 -5.95 2.02 11.59
C LEU A 71 -6.71 0.74 11.24
N SER A 72 -7.07 -0.07 12.26
CA SER A 72 -7.69 -1.39 12.08
C SER A 72 -7.00 -2.23 10.99
N PRO A 73 -5.69 -2.47 11.10
CA PRO A 73 -4.91 -3.10 10.05
C PRO A 73 -5.35 -4.55 9.81
N ILE A 74 -5.44 -4.95 8.54
CA ILE A 74 -5.75 -6.32 8.14
C ILE A 74 -4.45 -6.98 7.69
N PHE A 75 -4.06 -8.03 8.41
CA PHE A 75 -2.87 -8.81 8.08
C PHE A 75 -3.04 -9.58 6.76
N SER A 76 -1.97 -9.60 5.96
CA SER A 76 -1.82 -10.55 4.86
C SER A 76 -0.34 -10.76 4.51
N PHE A 77 -0.08 -11.50 3.43
CA PHE A 77 1.25 -11.66 2.86
C PHE A 77 1.49 -10.74 1.69
N SER A 78 2.74 -10.29 1.59
CA SER A 78 3.30 -9.63 0.43
C SER A 78 4.36 -10.51 -0.21
N ARG A 79 4.59 -10.33 -1.51
CA ARG A 79 5.37 -11.28 -2.30
C ARG A 79 6.21 -10.57 -3.35
N VAL A 80 7.53 -10.77 -3.30
CA VAL A 80 8.39 -10.57 -4.48
C VAL A 80 8.03 -11.67 -5.47
N PRO A 81 7.84 -11.39 -6.77
CA PRO A 81 7.34 -12.35 -7.74
C PRO A 81 7.88 -13.76 -7.53
N TRP A 82 6.93 -14.71 -7.38
CA TRP A 82 7.19 -16.15 -7.30
C TRP A 82 7.98 -16.63 -6.08
N ALA A 83 8.41 -15.75 -5.17
CA ALA A 83 9.07 -16.13 -3.92
C ALA A 83 8.20 -17.12 -3.10
N PRO A 84 8.81 -18.05 -2.34
CA PRO A 84 8.04 -18.95 -1.49
C PRO A 84 7.27 -18.18 -0.42
N MET A 85 6.18 -18.76 0.08
CA MET A 85 5.48 -18.23 1.25
C MET A 85 6.41 -18.30 2.46
N VAL A 86 6.38 -17.28 3.30
CA VAL A 86 7.10 -17.29 4.57
C VAL A 86 6.62 -18.47 5.41
N ALA A 87 7.54 -19.33 5.81
CA ALA A 87 7.25 -20.48 6.64
C ALA A 87 7.62 -20.19 8.10
N PRO A 88 6.87 -20.72 9.08
CA PRO A 88 7.34 -20.72 10.46
C PRO A 88 8.67 -21.49 10.57
N PRO A 89 9.53 -21.13 11.54
CA PRO A 89 10.80 -21.83 11.73
C PRO A 89 10.58 -23.32 12.00
N SER A 90 11.44 -24.17 11.44
CA SER A 90 11.39 -25.62 11.70
C SER A 90 11.75 -25.93 13.15
N LYS A 91 11.47 -27.16 13.59
CA LYS A 91 11.88 -27.60 14.93
C LYS A 91 13.40 -27.56 15.08
N GLU A 92 14.15 -28.01 14.06
CA GLU A 92 15.62 -27.95 14.11
C GLU A 92 16.11 -26.51 14.23
N GLU A 93 15.50 -25.59 13.46
CA GLU A 93 15.87 -24.18 13.50
C GLU A 93 15.58 -23.54 14.86
N ILE A 94 14.43 -23.86 15.47
CA ILE A 94 14.10 -23.43 16.83
C ILE A 94 15.14 -23.92 17.83
N ASP A 95 15.57 -25.19 17.72
CA ASP A 95 16.58 -25.76 18.61
C ASP A 95 17.97 -25.13 18.36
N ASP A 96 18.31 -24.78 17.12
CA ASP A 96 19.55 -24.08 16.79
C ASP A 96 19.58 -22.64 17.32
N LEU A 97 18.48 -21.90 17.20
CA LEU A 97 18.33 -20.57 17.79
C LEU A 97 18.44 -20.64 19.32
N ARG A 98 17.75 -21.60 19.95
CA ARG A 98 17.77 -21.78 21.40
C ARG A 98 19.17 -22.09 21.93
N ASN A 99 19.93 -22.92 21.20
CA ASN A 99 21.29 -23.31 21.55
C ASN A 99 22.36 -22.33 21.04
N GLN A 100 21.95 -21.17 20.51
CA GLN A 100 22.85 -20.13 19.96
C GLN A 100 23.77 -20.64 18.83
N ARG A 101 23.36 -21.70 18.12
CA ARG A 101 24.05 -22.20 16.92
C ARG A 101 23.69 -21.41 15.67
N LYS A 102 22.61 -20.62 15.74
CA LYS A 102 22.14 -19.71 14.69
C LYS A 102 21.82 -18.35 15.30
N VAL A 103 22.18 -17.27 14.60
CA VAL A 103 21.80 -15.89 14.99
C VAL A 103 20.35 -15.64 14.59
N PHE A 104 19.57 -15.07 15.51
CA PHE A 104 18.21 -14.65 15.22
C PHE A 104 18.21 -13.36 14.40
N GLU A 105 17.60 -13.41 13.22
CA GLU A 105 17.37 -12.24 12.38
C GLU A 105 15.87 -12.14 12.06
N LEU A 106 15.22 -11.08 12.54
CA LEU A 106 13.77 -10.90 12.43
C LEU A 106 13.29 -10.93 10.97
N SER A 107 14.05 -10.33 10.05
CA SER A 107 13.78 -10.28 8.61
C SER A 107 13.52 -11.67 8.01
N ASN A 108 14.19 -12.72 8.50
CA ASN A 108 14.03 -14.08 7.99
C ASN A 108 12.63 -14.65 8.24
N TYR A 109 11.88 -14.08 9.19
CA TYR A 109 10.55 -14.55 9.58
C TYR A 109 9.44 -13.55 9.26
N THR A 110 9.79 -12.29 8.97
CA THR A 110 8.80 -11.23 8.75
C THR A 110 8.77 -10.69 7.33
N ASN A 111 9.81 -10.92 6.52
CA ASN A 111 9.84 -10.46 5.14
C ASN A 111 8.77 -11.17 4.31
N GLY A 112 7.85 -10.41 3.73
CA GLY A 112 6.69 -10.97 3.02
C GLY A 112 5.42 -10.97 3.87
N MET A 113 5.43 -10.35 5.05
CA MET A 113 4.23 -10.03 5.81
C MET A 113 3.89 -8.55 5.65
N CYS A 114 2.61 -8.23 5.53
CA CYS A 114 2.13 -6.86 5.38
C CYS A 114 0.79 -6.63 6.07
N TYR A 115 0.46 -5.35 6.26
CA TYR A 115 -0.86 -4.90 6.69
C TYR A 115 -1.51 -4.06 5.61
N TRP A 116 -2.77 -4.34 5.31
CA TRP A 116 -3.64 -3.43 4.58
C TRP A 116 -4.36 -2.51 5.56
N ILE A 117 -4.41 -1.22 5.23
CA ILE A 117 -5.11 -0.19 5.99
C ILE A 117 -6.39 0.19 5.22
N PRO A 118 -7.55 -0.40 5.53
CA PRO A 118 -8.79 -0.18 4.79
C PRO A 118 -9.42 1.17 5.17
N LYS A 119 -8.85 2.27 4.66
CA LYS A 119 -9.31 3.65 4.85
C LYS A 119 -9.72 4.26 3.51
N PHE A 120 -10.77 5.08 3.53
CA PHE A 120 -11.20 5.85 2.36
C PHE A 120 -10.37 7.11 2.15
N ASP A 121 -9.91 7.74 3.23
CA ASP A 121 -8.93 8.83 3.16
C ASP A 121 -7.53 8.31 3.57
N PRO A 122 -6.59 8.17 2.63
CA PRO A 122 -5.23 7.73 2.94
C PRO A 122 -4.39 8.84 3.59
N LYS A 123 -4.80 10.12 3.52
CA LYS A 123 -3.97 11.27 3.90
C LYS A 123 -3.48 11.21 5.36
N PRO A 124 -4.33 10.88 6.38
CA PRO A 124 -3.85 10.76 7.76
C PRO A 124 -2.78 9.68 7.92
N PHE A 125 -2.93 8.56 7.22
CA PHE A 125 -1.95 7.46 7.25
C PHE A 125 -0.63 7.88 6.59
N LEU A 126 -0.67 8.49 5.41
CA LEU A 126 0.54 8.94 4.71
C LEU A 126 1.28 10.05 5.45
N LYS A 127 0.59 10.87 6.26
CA LYS A 127 1.27 11.86 7.11
C LYS A 127 2.23 11.21 8.10
N GLU A 128 1.90 10.02 8.59
CA GLU A 128 2.63 9.34 9.66
C GLU A 128 3.58 8.26 9.14
N PHE A 129 3.22 7.56 8.06
CA PHE A 129 3.93 6.33 7.62
C PHE A 129 4.60 6.42 6.25
N LEU A 130 4.40 7.51 5.49
CA LEU A 130 5.13 7.73 4.24
C LEU A 130 6.62 8.00 4.52
N GLY A 131 7.48 7.39 3.71
CA GLY A 131 8.92 7.62 3.69
C GLY A 131 9.74 6.61 4.46
N PHE A 132 9.16 5.49 4.90
CA PHE A 132 9.89 4.48 5.69
C PHE A 132 10.41 3.30 4.85
N GLY A 133 10.08 3.22 3.56
CA GLY A 133 10.59 2.19 2.65
C GLY A 133 9.71 0.94 2.52
N GLY A 134 8.56 0.93 3.20
CA GLY A 134 7.68 -0.24 3.28
C GLY A 134 6.26 0.01 2.80
N LEU A 135 5.97 1.21 2.28
CA LEU A 135 4.64 1.57 1.79
C LEU A 135 4.45 1.06 0.36
N THR A 136 3.34 0.36 0.13
CA THR A 136 2.78 0.10 -1.20
C THR A 136 1.38 0.69 -1.27
N MET A 137 1.01 1.28 -2.41
CA MET A 137 -0.33 1.73 -2.69
C MET A 137 -0.87 1.07 -3.95
N LEU A 138 -2.07 0.52 -3.84
CA LEU A 138 -2.89 0.11 -4.98
C LEU A 138 -3.98 1.16 -5.19
N PHE A 139 -4.44 1.30 -6.42
CA PHE A 139 -5.43 2.29 -6.84
C PHE A 139 -6.57 1.59 -7.60
N PRO A 140 -7.33 0.70 -6.95
CA PRO A 140 -8.48 0.06 -7.57
C PRO A 140 -9.50 1.10 -8.06
N GLY A 141 -10.08 0.84 -9.24
CA GLY A 141 -11.24 1.58 -9.73
C GLY A 141 -12.54 1.16 -9.04
N PRO A 142 -13.69 1.77 -9.38
CA PRO A 142 -14.95 1.52 -8.72
C PRO A 142 -15.41 0.07 -8.82
N ASP A 143 -16.07 -0.41 -7.76
CA ASP A 143 -16.64 -1.76 -7.69
C ASP A 143 -18.04 -1.71 -7.03
N PRO A 144 -19.10 -2.07 -7.76
CA PRO A 144 -20.47 -2.12 -7.21
C PRO A 144 -20.60 -2.99 -5.95
N ALA A 145 -19.78 -4.03 -5.82
CA ALA A 145 -19.80 -4.91 -4.64
C ALA A 145 -19.23 -4.25 -3.38
N ALA A 146 -18.46 -3.17 -3.55
CA ALA A 146 -17.86 -2.39 -2.47
C ALA A 146 -18.65 -1.11 -2.13
N VAL A 147 -19.73 -0.82 -2.86
CA VAL A 147 -20.58 0.34 -2.60
C VAL A 147 -21.48 0.07 -1.40
N SER A 148 -21.29 0.88 -0.35
CA SER A 148 -22.16 0.87 0.83
C SER A 148 -23.50 1.56 0.53
N PRO A 149 -24.64 1.01 0.99
CA PRO A 149 -25.86 1.80 1.04
C PRO A 149 -25.67 2.96 2.02
N SER A 150 -26.02 4.17 1.58
CA SER A 150 -26.05 5.34 2.46
C SER A 150 -27.29 5.26 3.34
N PHE A 151 -27.13 5.36 4.65
CA PHE A 151 -28.25 5.53 5.56
C PHE A 151 -28.11 6.84 6.35
N LYS A 152 -29.20 7.61 6.42
CA LYS A 152 -29.22 8.87 7.16
C LYS A 152 -29.57 8.59 8.62
N ILE A 153 -28.58 8.68 9.49
CA ILE A 153 -28.80 8.70 10.94
C ILE A 153 -29.34 10.08 11.30
N SER A 154 -30.53 10.15 11.90
CA SER A 154 -31.10 11.43 12.28
C SER A 154 -30.26 12.11 13.38
N PRO A 155 -30.16 13.45 13.39
CA PRO A 155 -29.40 14.15 14.43
C PRO A 155 -29.89 13.84 15.85
N GLY A 156 -31.20 13.59 16.03
CA GLY A 156 -31.77 13.21 17.31
C GLY A 156 -31.26 11.86 17.82
N VAL A 157 -31.04 10.88 16.93
CA VAL A 157 -30.43 9.59 17.29
C VAL A 157 -28.95 9.78 17.63
N ARG A 158 -28.21 10.56 16.84
CA ARG A 158 -26.77 10.83 17.08
C ARG A 158 -26.51 11.53 18.42
N ASN A 159 -27.41 12.43 18.82
CA ASN A 159 -27.29 13.20 20.06
C ASN A 159 -27.97 12.54 21.27
N SER A 160 -28.68 11.43 21.08
CA SER A 160 -29.39 10.73 22.16
C SER A 160 -28.40 10.12 23.16
N PRO A 161 -28.59 10.32 24.48
CA PRO A 161 -27.75 9.72 25.52
C PRO A 161 -27.60 8.19 25.40
N HIS A 162 -28.62 7.51 24.87
CA HIS A 162 -28.62 6.04 24.71
C HIS A 162 -27.72 5.53 23.58
N PHE A 163 -27.37 6.38 22.62
CA PHE A 163 -26.54 6.00 21.47
C PHE A 163 -25.15 6.65 21.49
N LYS A 164 -24.86 7.52 22.49
CA LYS A 164 -23.57 8.20 22.61
C LYS A 164 -22.39 7.24 22.63
N GLU A 165 -22.51 6.12 23.34
CA GLU A 165 -21.43 5.11 23.42
C GLU A 165 -21.19 4.43 22.07
N ILE A 166 -22.25 4.12 21.32
CA ILE A 166 -22.14 3.53 19.98
C ILE A 166 -21.41 4.47 19.02
N PHE A 167 -21.76 5.77 19.02
CA PHE A 167 -21.07 6.76 18.18
C PHE A 167 -19.67 7.15 18.71
N ALA A 168 -19.37 6.88 19.99
CA ALA A 168 -18.03 7.03 20.53
C ALA A 168 -17.10 5.89 20.12
N MET A 169 -17.64 4.70 19.79
CA MET A 169 -16.88 3.56 19.27
C MET A 169 -16.53 3.67 17.78
N GLY A 170 -17.21 4.54 17.03
CA GLY A 170 -16.94 4.78 15.61
C GLY A 170 -18.17 5.29 14.85
N ASP A 171 -17.99 5.76 13.62
CA ASP A 171 -19.11 6.12 12.75
C ASP A 171 -19.67 4.85 12.05
N PRO A 172 -20.94 4.49 12.26
CA PRO A 172 -21.51 3.27 11.67
C PRO A 172 -21.48 3.24 10.14
N GLN A 173 -21.53 4.40 9.48
CA GLN A 173 -21.41 4.46 8.01
C GLN A 173 -19.97 4.13 7.61
N GLU A 174 -18.97 4.65 8.32
CA GLU A 174 -17.55 4.31 8.05
C GLU A 174 -17.28 2.82 8.24
N GLU A 175 -17.81 2.20 9.30
CA GLU A 175 -17.68 0.75 9.52
C GLU A 175 -18.38 -0.07 8.43
N LEU A 176 -19.56 0.37 7.96
CA LEU A 176 -20.23 -0.26 6.83
C LEU A 176 -19.41 -0.11 5.53
N ASN A 177 -18.87 1.08 5.27
CA ASN A 177 -18.04 1.33 4.09
C ASN A 177 -16.82 0.40 4.10
N LYS A 178 -16.16 0.26 5.25
CA LYS A 178 -15.03 -0.66 5.45
C LYS A 178 -15.44 -2.12 5.26
N ALA A 179 -16.58 -2.55 5.80
CA ALA A 179 -17.08 -3.91 5.61
C ALA A 179 -17.40 -4.23 4.15
N MET A 180 -17.94 -3.26 3.39
CA MET A 180 -18.21 -3.42 1.97
C MET A 180 -16.92 -3.42 1.14
N LEU A 181 -15.92 -2.63 1.53
CA LEU A 181 -14.59 -2.63 0.90
C LEU A 181 -13.91 -4.01 0.91
N LEU A 182 -14.16 -4.84 1.93
CA LEU A 182 -13.66 -6.23 1.99
C LEU A 182 -14.19 -7.12 0.86
N LYS A 183 -15.27 -6.72 0.18
CA LYS A 183 -15.86 -7.45 -0.96
C LYS A 183 -15.30 -7.00 -2.31
N HIS A 184 -14.42 -6.00 -2.32
CA HIS A 184 -13.91 -5.45 -3.56
C HIS A 184 -13.06 -6.49 -4.32
N LYS A 185 -13.34 -6.63 -5.62
CA LYS A 185 -12.72 -7.61 -6.51
C LYS A 185 -11.19 -7.55 -6.58
N PHE A 186 -10.56 -6.39 -6.36
CA PHE A 186 -9.10 -6.25 -6.46
C PHE A 186 -8.38 -7.15 -5.44
N LEU A 187 -8.99 -7.39 -4.27
CA LEU A 187 -8.45 -8.26 -3.22
C LEU A 187 -8.33 -9.70 -3.75
N GLY A 188 -9.43 -10.24 -4.29
CA GLY A 188 -9.46 -11.57 -4.87
C GLY A 188 -8.59 -11.70 -6.12
N GLN A 189 -8.51 -10.66 -6.95
CA GLN A 189 -7.67 -10.64 -8.16
C GLN A 189 -6.19 -10.69 -7.80
N THR A 190 -5.72 -9.81 -6.91
CA THR A 190 -4.32 -9.80 -6.47
C THR A 190 -3.94 -11.10 -5.75
N LYS A 191 -4.83 -11.65 -4.91
CA LYS A 191 -4.66 -13.00 -4.33
C LYS A 191 -4.45 -14.05 -5.41
N LYS A 192 -5.32 -14.11 -6.42
CA LYS A 192 -5.27 -15.13 -7.47
C LYS A 192 -3.99 -15.03 -8.31
N ILE A 193 -3.59 -13.82 -8.68
CA ILE A 193 -2.45 -13.58 -9.58
C ILE A 193 -1.13 -13.82 -8.83
N PHE A 194 -0.94 -13.14 -7.70
CA PHE A 194 0.33 -13.18 -6.96
C PHE A 194 0.41 -14.32 -5.95
N GLY A 195 -0.70 -14.98 -5.64
CA GLY A 195 -0.74 -16.21 -4.84
C GLY A 195 -0.47 -17.50 -5.61
N ARG A 196 -0.20 -17.42 -6.93
CA ARG A 196 0.09 -18.60 -7.76
C ARG A 196 1.18 -19.48 -7.15
N GLY A 197 0.90 -20.76 -6.96
CA GLY A 197 1.79 -21.73 -6.31
C GLY A 197 1.65 -21.81 -4.78
N TRP A 198 0.76 -21.02 -4.17
CA TRP A 198 0.44 -21.09 -2.73
C TRP A 198 -0.91 -21.78 -2.45
N GLU A 199 -1.61 -22.28 -3.48
CA GLU A 199 -3.02 -22.72 -3.40
C GLU A 199 -3.25 -23.86 -2.40
N GLU A 200 -2.29 -24.77 -2.27
CA GLU A 200 -2.35 -25.91 -1.36
C GLU A 200 -2.01 -25.55 0.09
N ARG A 201 -1.52 -24.33 0.35
CA ARG A 201 -1.20 -23.87 1.70
C ARG A 201 -2.48 -23.56 2.48
N VAL A 202 -2.54 -24.00 3.72
CA VAL A 202 -3.68 -23.72 4.61
C VAL A 202 -3.80 -22.21 4.85
N GLU A 203 -2.66 -21.54 5.02
CA GLU A 203 -2.57 -20.10 5.26
C GLU A 203 -3.15 -19.31 4.08
N TYR A 204 -2.91 -19.76 2.84
CA TYR A 204 -3.41 -19.10 1.63
C TYR A 204 -4.94 -19.05 1.57
N ARG A 205 -5.62 -20.10 2.06
CA ARG A 205 -7.09 -20.16 2.02
C ARG A 205 -7.73 -19.00 2.78
N GLY A 206 -7.13 -18.59 3.91
CA GLY A 206 -7.63 -17.51 4.75
C GLY A 206 -7.30 -16.09 4.28
N LEU A 207 -6.41 -15.92 3.28
CA LEU A 207 -6.00 -14.58 2.83
C LEU A 207 -7.11 -13.89 2.04
N LEU A 208 -7.24 -12.57 2.21
CA LEU A 208 -8.09 -11.74 1.35
C LEU A 208 -7.39 -11.34 0.05
N PHE A 209 -6.08 -11.06 0.14
CA PHE A 209 -5.24 -10.56 -0.95
C PHE A 209 -3.82 -11.10 -0.81
N VAL A 210 -3.01 -11.00 -1.87
CA VAL A 210 -1.55 -11.12 -1.79
C VAL A 210 -0.97 -9.87 -2.42
N LEU A 211 -0.19 -9.10 -1.64
CA LEU A 211 0.35 -7.81 -2.09
C LEU A 211 1.60 -8.02 -2.96
N PRO A 212 1.61 -7.61 -4.23
CA PRO A 212 2.83 -7.66 -5.02
C PRO A 212 3.86 -6.63 -4.55
N ARG A 213 5.12 -7.08 -4.43
CA ARG A 213 6.29 -6.23 -4.18
C ARG A 213 7.16 -6.21 -5.42
N LEU A 214 6.89 -5.25 -6.30
CA LEU A 214 7.55 -5.14 -7.59
C LEU A 214 8.64 -4.07 -7.51
N ALA A 215 9.87 -4.45 -7.82
CA ALA A 215 10.94 -3.52 -8.15
C ALA A 215 10.83 -3.08 -9.62
N SER A 216 11.62 -2.09 -10.02
CA SER A 216 11.59 -1.59 -11.40
C SER A 216 11.86 -2.69 -12.43
N SER A 217 12.80 -3.60 -12.12
CA SER A 217 13.15 -4.74 -12.97
C SER A 217 11.99 -5.69 -13.24
N ASP A 218 11.08 -5.85 -12.26
CA ASP A 218 9.97 -6.80 -12.37
C ASP A 218 8.99 -6.39 -13.46
N PHE A 219 8.81 -5.08 -13.71
CA PHE A 219 7.95 -4.59 -14.78
C PHE A 219 8.48 -4.94 -16.19
N PHE A 220 9.77 -5.24 -16.32
CA PHE A 220 10.38 -5.67 -17.58
C PHE A 220 10.39 -7.18 -17.75
N SER A 221 10.41 -7.94 -16.64
CA SER A 221 10.60 -9.40 -16.67
C SER A 221 9.34 -10.21 -16.40
N LEU A 222 8.33 -9.62 -15.75
CA LEU A 222 7.08 -10.31 -15.46
C LEU A 222 6.31 -10.68 -16.72
N GLU A 223 5.56 -11.77 -16.63
CA GLU A 223 4.71 -12.23 -17.72
C GLU A 223 3.63 -11.16 -18.06
N PRO A 224 3.36 -10.89 -19.35
CA PRO A 224 2.43 -9.84 -19.76
C PRO A 224 1.02 -10.00 -19.19
N ASP A 225 0.54 -11.23 -19.02
CA ASP A 225 -0.76 -11.55 -18.43
C ASP A 225 -0.81 -11.26 -16.92
N VAL A 226 0.29 -11.45 -16.21
CA VAL A 226 0.43 -11.10 -14.79
C VAL A 226 0.39 -9.58 -14.62
N LEU A 227 1.13 -8.83 -15.45
CA LEU A 227 1.09 -7.37 -15.45
C LEU A 227 -0.27 -6.83 -15.85
N ALA A 228 -0.88 -7.38 -16.90
CA ALA A 228 -2.24 -7.00 -17.30
C ALA A 228 -3.24 -7.25 -16.16
N GLY A 229 -3.15 -8.40 -15.50
CA GLY A 229 -4.00 -8.73 -14.35
C GLY A 229 -3.80 -7.79 -13.15
N LEU A 230 -2.56 -7.35 -12.89
CA LEU A 230 -2.28 -6.32 -11.89
C LEU A 230 -3.01 -5.01 -12.25
N PHE A 231 -2.84 -4.53 -13.49
CA PHE A 231 -3.41 -3.26 -13.91
C PHE A 231 -4.94 -3.30 -14.11
N ASP A 232 -5.51 -4.47 -14.32
CA ASP A 232 -6.97 -4.67 -14.29
C ASP A 232 -7.53 -4.66 -12.86
N ALA A 233 -6.75 -5.08 -11.86
CA ALA A 233 -7.10 -4.96 -10.45
C ALA A 233 -6.86 -3.55 -9.90
N SER A 234 -5.80 -2.89 -10.40
CA SER A 234 -5.28 -1.63 -9.88
C SER A 234 -4.55 -0.88 -11.01
N PRO A 235 -5.22 0.03 -11.74
CA PRO A 235 -4.65 0.75 -12.88
C PRO A 235 -3.37 1.55 -12.56
N LEU A 236 -3.16 1.89 -11.29
CA LEU A 236 -1.89 2.43 -10.80
C LEU A 236 -1.34 1.56 -9.68
N TYR A 237 -0.02 1.53 -9.56
CA TYR A 237 0.73 0.85 -8.51
C TYR A 237 1.82 1.79 -8.04
N LEU A 238 1.94 2.00 -6.73
CA LEU A 238 3.02 2.78 -6.16
C LEU A 238 3.72 2.00 -5.06
N ILE A 239 5.05 2.09 -5.01
CA ILE A 239 5.83 1.45 -3.96
C ILE A 239 7.03 2.30 -3.58
N GLU A 240 7.32 2.34 -2.28
CA GLU A 240 8.62 2.74 -1.75
C GLU A 240 9.59 1.58 -1.93
N SER A 241 10.42 1.64 -2.98
CA SER A 241 11.34 0.56 -3.32
C SER A 241 12.74 0.88 -2.84
N ALA A 242 13.15 0.22 -1.75
CA ALA A 242 14.52 0.29 -1.28
C ALA A 242 15.52 -0.25 -2.31
N ALA A 243 15.14 -1.26 -3.10
CA ALA A 243 15.96 -1.82 -4.17
C ALA A 243 16.21 -0.83 -5.31
N ASP A 244 15.24 0.04 -5.59
CA ASP A 244 15.33 1.06 -6.65
C ASP A 244 15.74 2.44 -6.12
N HIS A 245 16.14 2.53 -4.85
CA HIS A 245 16.55 3.78 -4.18
C HIS A 245 15.54 4.93 -4.42
N GLY A 246 14.25 4.63 -4.37
CA GLY A 246 13.23 5.58 -4.79
C GLY A 246 11.81 5.13 -4.56
N VAL A 247 10.89 5.99 -5.02
CA VAL A 247 9.47 5.68 -5.12
C VAL A 247 9.15 5.43 -6.58
N LEU A 248 8.55 4.27 -6.85
CA LEU A 248 8.08 3.88 -8.17
C LEU A 248 6.59 4.11 -8.26
N LEU A 249 6.15 4.66 -9.38
CA LEU A 249 4.76 4.75 -9.78
C LEU A 249 4.63 4.08 -11.13
N ALA A 250 3.97 2.94 -11.19
CA ALA A 250 3.61 2.26 -12.43
C ALA A 250 2.13 2.51 -12.74
N SER A 251 1.81 2.68 -14.01
CA SER A 251 0.44 2.90 -14.47
C SER A 251 0.17 2.14 -15.76
N LYS A 252 -1.07 1.66 -15.92
CA LYS A 252 -1.51 0.96 -17.14
C LYS A 252 -1.24 1.79 -18.39
N ASP A 253 -1.63 3.05 -18.32
CA ASP A 253 -1.49 4.03 -19.40
C ASP A 253 -0.54 5.16 -19.00
N PRO A 254 0.10 5.86 -19.96
CA PRO A 254 0.89 7.06 -19.69
C PRO A 254 0.08 8.12 -18.93
N MET A 255 0.67 8.63 -17.86
CA MET A 255 0.10 9.64 -16.97
C MET A 255 0.75 11.02 -17.12
N ASP A 256 1.50 11.27 -18.20
CA ASP A 256 2.22 12.54 -18.39
C ASP A 256 1.29 13.77 -18.32
N GLU A 257 0.08 13.66 -18.90
CA GLU A 257 -0.95 14.72 -18.85
C GLU A 257 -1.54 14.94 -17.44
N THR A 258 -1.38 13.98 -16.53
CA THR A 258 -1.79 14.12 -15.12
C THR A 258 -0.63 14.58 -14.25
N ILE A 259 0.55 14.00 -14.43
CA ILE A 259 1.74 14.23 -13.60
C ILE A 259 2.33 15.61 -13.88
N ILE A 260 2.51 16.00 -15.14
CA ILE A 260 3.15 17.28 -15.49
C ILE A 260 2.42 18.47 -14.84
N PRO A 261 1.08 18.62 -14.96
CA PRO A 261 0.38 19.72 -14.30
C PRO A 261 0.48 19.71 -12.77
N ILE A 262 0.57 18.52 -12.16
CA ILE A 262 0.80 18.42 -10.71
C ILE A 262 2.18 18.98 -10.36
N LEU A 263 3.22 18.56 -11.08
CA LEU A 263 4.59 19.03 -10.86
C LEU A 263 4.71 20.54 -11.06
N GLU A 264 4.08 21.09 -12.10
CA GLU A 264 4.04 22.54 -12.36
C GLU A 264 3.34 23.29 -11.22
N SER A 265 2.21 22.77 -10.71
CA SER A 265 1.49 23.36 -9.59
C SER A 265 2.31 23.35 -8.30
N LEU A 266 3.00 22.24 -7.99
CA LEU A 266 3.91 22.17 -6.84
C LEU A 266 5.06 23.18 -6.97
N HIS A 267 5.63 23.32 -8.17
CA HIS A 267 6.69 24.29 -8.44
C HIS A 267 6.20 25.73 -8.22
N GLN A 268 5.01 26.08 -8.72
CA GLN A 268 4.38 27.39 -8.51
C GLN A 268 4.10 27.69 -7.03
N GLN A 269 3.83 26.67 -6.22
CA GLN A 269 3.67 26.78 -4.76
C GLN A 269 5.01 26.85 -4.01
N GLY A 270 6.14 26.85 -4.71
CA GLY A 270 7.48 26.87 -4.12
C GLY A 270 7.94 25.52 -3.56
N LEU A 271 7.20 24.44 -3.81
CA LEU A 271 7.55 23.08 -3.39
C LEU A 271 8.47 22.43 -4.44
N ARG A 272 9.77 22.65 -4.29
CA ARG A 272 10.80 22.03 -5.15
C ARG A 272 11.26 20.69 -4.58
N TYR A 273 11.56 19.75 -5.48
CA TYR A 273 12.06 18.45 -5.04
C TYR A 273 13.51 18.59 -4.52
N PRO A 274 13.89 17.94 -3.40
CA PRO A 274 15.18 18.18 -2.74
C PRO A 274 16.43 17.69 -3.50
N SER A 275 16.29 17.14 -4.71
CA SER A 275 17.41 16.66 -5.52
C SER A 275 18.01 17.69 -6.50
N GLU A 276 17.46 18.91 -6.58
CA GLU A 276 17.99 20.00 -7.45
C GLU A 276 19.43 20.48 -7.06
N GLY A 277 20.06 19.89 -6.05
CA GLY A 277 21.41 20.26 -5.57
C GLY A 277 22.50 19.20 -5.75
N ARG A 278 22.26 18.10 -6.47
CA ARG A 278 23.30 17.13 -6.84
C ARG A 278 23.55 17.21 -8.35
N ALA A 279 24.30 18.23 -8.76
CA ALA A 279 25.04 18.27 -10.02
C ALA A 279 26.47 17.75 -9.78
#